data_AF-A0A8J7DYR8-F1
#
_entry.id   AF-A0A8J7DYR8-F1
#
_cell.length_a   1.000
_cell.length_b   1.000
_cell.length_c   1.000
_cell.angle_alpha   90.00
_cell.angle_beta   90.00
_cell.angle_gamma   90.00
#
_symmetry.space_group_name_H-M   'P 1'
#
loop_
_entity.id
_entity.type
_entity.pdbx_description
1 polymer ?
#
loop_
_entity_poly.entity_id
_entity_poly.type
_entity_poly.pdbx_seq_one_letter_code
_entity_poly.pdbx_strand_id
1 'polypeptide(L)'
;MERRRKFWRLSPIESIVTVIILGILGAIALPSLLLQKVCACQEPEPLNYLGVMSRAQRAYALEYEHFATAMTDLGIGIPEQTENYNYSLHTTPLYAIHYATPRKGKSPQVDAIDWSKGKEILCFQNIIWCIPLGNWQKKDEIKPIFKGYASMVVFVSGNLDTQEVQTAHLICETRKPTLKRPPKPIFKNNTLMCPTGTKGYRNKKSPGIKIRDRDWQLAYQSFNLAETGERDRALQLANTIKDTKVEEKVLGAIAAVEK
;
A
#
# COMPACT_ATOMS: atom_id res chain seq x y z
N MET A 1 -18.95 55.45 10.13
CA MET A 1 -19.34 55.59 8.71
C MET A 1 -19.48 54.20 8.11
N GLU A 2 -20.72 53.83 7.84
CA GLU A 2 -21.17 52.47 7.54
C GLU A 2 -21.08 52.21 6.03
N ARG A 3 -20.21 51.28 5.63
CA ARG A 3 -20.07 50.85 4.23
C ARG A 3 -21.35 50.12 3.81
N ARG A 4 -22.28 50.85 3.19
CA ARG A 4 -23.43 50.25 2.49
C ARG A 4 -22.89 49.35 1.37
N ARG A 5 -22.97 48.02 1.58
CA ARG A 5 -22.79 47.04 0.51
C ARG A 5 -23.85 47.30 -0.54
N LYS A 6 -23.43 47.82 -1.71
CA LYS A 6 -24.30 47.98 -2.89
C LYS A 6 -24.68 46.58 -3.37
N PHE A 7 -25.78 46.07 -2.85
CA PHE A 7 -26.45 44.91 -3.42
C PHE A 7 -27.05 45.37 -4.74
N TRP A 8 -26.44 44.95 -5.85
CA TRP A 8 -26.86 45.28 -7.21
C TRP A 8 -28.34 44.93 -7.38
N ARG A 9 -29.20 45.95 -7.50
CA ARG A 9 -30.58 45.77 -7.95
C ARG A 9 -30.57 45.59 -9.46
N LEU A 10 -30.31 44.37 -9.90
CA LEU A 10 -30.52 43.96 -11.29
C LEU A 10 -32.02 44.01 -11.59
N SER A 11 -32.38 44.33 -12.84
CA SER A 11 -33.77 44.25 -13.27
C SER A 11 -34.31 42.82 -13.15
N PRO A 12 -35.64 42.61 -13.03
CA PRO A 12 -36.22 41.27 -12.97
C PRO A 12 -35.78 40.39 -14.15
N ILE A 13 -35.63 40.99 -15.33
CA ILE A 13 -35.22 40.33 -16.56
C ILE A 13 -33.73 39.94 -16.52
N GLU A 14 -32.84 40.86 -16.11
CA GLU A 14 -31.41 40.55 -15.99
C GLU A 14 -31.15 39.42 -15.00
N SER A 15 -31.89 39.40 -13.89
CA SER A 15 -31.80 38.35 -12.88
C SER A 15 -32.17 36.98 -13.47
N ILE A 16 -33.23 36.91 -14.28
CA ILE A 16 -33.67 35.68 -14.95
C ILE A 16 -32.61 35.18 -15.93
N VAL A 17 -32.06 36.05 -16.78
CA VAL A 17 -31.06 35.68 -17.78
C VAL A 17 -29.80 35.14 -17.10
N THR A 18 -29.33 35.76 -16.01
CA THR A 18 -28.17 35.26 -15.27
C THR A 18 -28.37 33.86 -14.67
N VAL A 19 -29.56 33.55 -14.18
CA VAL A 19 -29.86 32.21 -13.60
C VAL A 19 -29.88 31.13 -14.69
N ILE A 20 -30.43 31.43 -15.87
CA ILE A 20 -30.47 30.48 -17.00
C ILE A 20 -29.05 30.17 -17.49
N ILE A 21 -28.22 31.19 -17.66
CA ILE A 21 -26.83 31.03 -18.13
C ILE A 21 -26.01 30.21 -17.12
N LEU A 22 -26.13 30.51 -15.82
CA LEU A 22 -25.46 29.73 -14.76
C LEU A 22 -25.94 28.28 -14.71
N GLY A 23 -27.23 28.03 -14.97
CA GLY A 23 -27.79 26.68 -15.06
C GLY A 23 -27.19 25.85 -16.19
N ILE A 24 -27.05 26.43 -17.39
CA ILE A 24 -26.46 25.75 -18.56
C ILE A 24 -24.97 25.49 -18.33
N LEU A 25 -24.22 26.49 -17.85
CA LEU A 25 -22.78 26.33 -17.54
C LEU A 25 -22.56 25.28 -16.45
N GLY A 26 -23.41 25.27 -15.41
CA GLY A 26 -23.39 24.27 -14.35
C GLY A 26 -23.64 22.86 -14.88
N ALA A 27 -24.64 22.67 -15.74
CA ALA A 27 -24.97 21.37 -16.32
C ALA A 27 -23.83 20.76 -17.16
N ILE A 28 -23.01 21.59 -17.81
CA ILE A 28 -21.85 21.14 -18.60
C ILE A 28 -20.63 20.83 -17.71
N ALA A 29 -20.41 21.63 -16.66
CA ALA A 29 -19.24 21.50 -15.80
C ALA A 29 -19.41 20.49 -14.64
N LEU A 30 -20.63 20.26 -14.16
CA LEU A 30 -20.91 19.35 -13.04
C LEU A 30 -20.59 17.87 -13.32
N PRO A 31 -20.91 17.30 -14.50
CA PRO A 31 -20.64 15.90 -14.78
C PRO A 31 -19.14 15.58 -14.68
N SER A 32 -18.27 16.41 -15.26
CA SER A 32 -16.82 16.21 -15.22
C SER A 32 -16.26 16.41 -13.82
N LEU A 33 -16.75 17.39 -13.07
CA LEU A 33 -16.32 17.65 -11.68
C LEU A 33 -16.73 16.53 -10.71
N LEU A 34 -17.92 15.94 -10.90
CA LEU A 34 -18.39 14.83 -10.07
C LEU A 34 -17.75 13.50 -10.46
N LEU A 35 -17.55 13.24 -11.76
CA LEU A 35 -16.88 12.03 -12.23
C LEU A 35 -15.41 11.97 -11.80
N GLN A 36 -14.73 13.11 -11.67
CA GLN A 36 -13.36 13.17 -11.16
C GLN A 36 -13.24 12.77 -9.67
N LYS A 37 -14.35 12.85 -8.91
CA LYS A 37 -14.42 12.38 -7.52
C LYS A 37 -14.86 10.92 -7.39
N VAL A 38 -15.58 10.38 -8.38
CA VAL A 38 -16.14 9.00 -8.36
C VAL A 38 -15.24 7.99 -9.07
N CYS A 39 -14.48 8.41 -10.09
CA CYS A 39 -13.43 7.58 -10.70
C CYS A 39 -12.08 7.87 -10.04
N ALA A 40 -11.71 7.02 -9.08
CA ALA A 40 -10.40 6.96 -8.45
C ALA A 40 -9.29 6.63 -9.48
N CYS A 41 -8.87 7.63 -10.25
CA CYS A 41 -7.66 7.62 -11.06
C CYS A 41 -6.46 8.25 -10.34
N GLN A 42 -6.65 8.74 -9.11
CA GLN A 42 -5.55 9.18 -8.26
C GLN A 42 -4.78 7.95 -7.79
N GLU A 43 -3.44 7.98 -7.91
CA GLU A 43 -2.62 6.91 -7.33
C GLU A 43 -3.00 6.77 -5.85
N PRO A 44 -3.37 5.57 -5.39
CA PRO A 44 -3.85 5.38 -4.03
C PRO A 44 -2.78 5.86 -3.04
N GLU A 45 -3.20 6.64 -2.03
CA GLU A 45 -2.39 7.10 -0.89
C GLU A 45 -1.20 6.18 -0.52
N PRO A 46 -1.39 4.86 -0.28
CA PRO A 46 -0.31 3.95 0.09
C PRO A 46 0.83 3.87 -0.92
N LEU A 47 0.57 4.03 -2.23
CA LEU A 47 1.60 3.94 -3.25
C LEU A 47 2.48 5.18 -3.28
N ASN A 48 1.90 6.36 -3.04
CA ASN A 48 2.69 7.58 -2.91
C ASN A 48 3.64 7.47 -1.71
N TYR A 49 3.13 7.04 -0.55
CA TYR A 49 3.93 6.91 0.67
C TYR A 49 4.98 5.80 0.53
N LEU A 50 4.62 4.60 0.07
CA LEU A 50 5.60 3.54 -0.18
C LEU A 50 6.65 3.95 -1.21
N GLY A 51 6.29 4.76 -2.20
CA GLY A 51 7.21 5.33 -3.17
C GLY A 51 8.25 6.26 -2.52
N VAL A 52 7.81 7.17 -1.64
CA VAL A 52 8.69 8.06 -0.86
C VAL A 52 9.57 7.26 0.09
N MET A 53 8.99 6.33 0.85
CA MET A 53 9.71 5.45 1.79
C MET A 53 10.81 4.67 1.08
N SER A 54 10.49 4.05 -0.07
CA SER A 54 11.47 3.26 -0.83
C SER A 54 12.61 4.13 -1.37
N ARG A 55 12.34 5.38 -1.78
CA ARG A 55 13.40 6.29 -2.22
C ARG A 55 14.31 6.71 -1.07
N ALA A 56 13.72 7.06 0.08
CA ALA A 56 14.48 7.43 1.27
C ALA A 56 15.33 6.26 1.78
N GLN A 57 14.77 5.05 1.82
CA GLN A 57 15.48 3.85 2.23
C GLN A 57 16.67 3.54 1.31
N ARG A 58 16.50 3.76 0.00
CA ARG A 58 17.58 3.60 -0.99
C ARG A 58 18.68 4.63 -0.78
N ALA A 59 18.35 5.88 -0.50
CA ALA A 59 19.33 6.91 -0.19
C ALA A 59 20.10 6.56 1.09
N TYR A 60 19.38 6.24 2.17
CA TYR A 60 19.96 5.83 3.45
C TYR A 60 20.90 4.62 3.28
N ALA A 61 20.48 3.60 2.53
CA ALA A 61 21.28 2.40 2.31
C ALA A 61 22.55 2.61 1.49
N LEU A 62 22.57 3.61 0.60
CA LEU A 62 23.76 3.98 -0.16
C LEU A 62 24.71 4.88 0.64
N GLU A 63 24.18 5.62 1.61
CA GLU A 63 24.97 6.51 2.48
C GLU A 63 25.63 5.76 3.64
N TYR A 64 24.89 4.88 4.30
CA TYR A 64 25.34 4.18 5.52
C TYR A 64 25.67 2.70 5.30
N GLU A 65 25.52 2.18 4.08
CA GLU A 65 25.71 0.76 3.72
C GLU A 65 24.80 -0.25 4.47
N HIS A 66 23.84 0.24 5.26
CA HIS A 66 22.81 -0.56 5.93
C HIS A 66 21.43 0.07 5.81
N PHE A 67 20.39 -0.71 6.08
CA PHE A 67 19.02 -0.21 6.05
C PHE A 67 18.66 0.47 7.37
N ALA A 68 17.94 1.60 7.30
CA ALA A 68 17.29 2.22 8.44
C ALA A 68 16.30 1.24 9.09
N THR A 69 16.31 1.14 10.42
CA THR A 69 15.44 0.22 11.18
C THR A 69 14.16 0.89 11.68
N ALA A 70 14.16 2.22 11.82
CA ALA A 70 12.99 3.00 12.22
C ALA A 70 12.53 3.98 11.13
N MET A 71 11.23 4.31 11.14
CA MET A 71 10.65 5.28 10.20
C MET A 71 11.20 6.69 10.40
N THR A 72 11.56 7.03 11.64
CA THR A 72 12.12 8.31 12.05
C THR A 72 13.46 8.59 11.39
N ASP A 73 14.28 7.56 11.21
CA ASP A 73 15.64 7.66 10.65
C ASP A 73 15.61 8.07 9.17
N LEU A 74 14.48 7.82 8.49
CA LEU A 74 14.31 8.19 7.08
C LEU A 74 14.04 9.69 6.88
N GLY A 75 13.66 10.44 7.93
CA GLY A 75 13.46 11.89 7.83
C GLY A 75 12.35 12.35 6.87
N ILE A 76 11.43 11.47 6.47
CA ILE A 76 10.45 11.73 5.40
C ILE A 76 9.11 12.33 5.85
N GLY A 77 8.88 12.47 7.16
CA GLY A 77 7.66 13.09 7.70
C GLY A 77 6.36 12.34 7.40
N ILE A 78 6.43 11.03 7.14
CA ILE A 78 5.25 10.19 6.90
C ILE A 78 4.75 9.65 8.24
N PRO A 79 3.45 9.82 8.56
CA PRO A 79 2.89 9.22 9.77
C PRO A 79 2.82 7.70 9.63
N GLU A 80 3.11 6.98 10.71
CA GLU A 80 2.97 5.52 10.74
C GLU A 80 1.52 5.07 10.54
N GLN A 81 0.54 5.93 10.87
CA GLN A 81 -0.87 5.62 10.71
C GLN A 81 -1.61 6.77 10.03
N THR A 82 -2.41 6.42 9.04
CA THR A 82 -3.40 7.31 8.43
C THR A 82 -4.80 6.77 8.70
N GLU A 83 -5.81 7.46 8.17
CA GLU A 83 -7.20 7.02 8.27
C GLU A 83 -7.40 5.60 7.69
N ASN A 84 -6.75 5.30 6.56
CA ASN A 84 -7.00 4.09 5.79
C ASN A 84 -5.90 3.03 5.92
N TYR A 85 -4.67 3.40 6.31
CA TYR A 85 -3.52 2.52 6.28
C TYR A 85 -2.65 2.60 7.55
N ASN A 86 -2.03 1.48 7.88
CA ASN A 86 -0.95 1.40 8.84
C ASN A 86 0.33 1.08 8.07
N TYR A 87 1.33 1.94 8.21
CA TYR A 87 2.64 1.85 7.59
C TYR A 87 3.62 1.27 8.59
N SER A 88 4.34 0.23 8.17
CA SER A 88 5.33 -0.42 9.04
C SER A 88 6.57 -0.79 8.25
N LEU A 89 7.71 -0.74 8.93
CA LEU A 89 9.02 -1.08 8.40
C LEU A 89 9.48 -2.42 8.99
N HIS A 90 10.08 -3.26 8.16
CA HIS A 90 10.76 -4.48 8.58
C HIS A 90 12.07 -4.59 7.83
N THR A 91 13.18 -4.68 8.55
CA THR A 91 14.51 -4.57 7.98
C THR A 91 15.39 -5.73 8.37
N THR A 92 16.20 -6.16 7.42
CA THR A 92 17.30 -7.11 7.60
C THR A 92 18.58 -6.46 7.06
N PRO A 93 19.77 -7.03 7.30
CA PRO A 93 21.01 -6.49 6.72
C PRO A 93 21.06 -6.52 5.18
N LEU A 94 20.20 -7.33 4.53
CA LEU A 94 20.17 -7.53 3.08
C LEU A 94 19.00 -6.83 2.37
N TYR A 95 17.88 -6.57 3.07
CA TYR A 95 16.74 -5.88 2.48
C TYR A 95 15.94 -5.10 3.52
N ALA A 96 15.15 -4.13 3.06
CA ALA A 96 14.13 -3.46 3.84
C ALA A 96 12.76 -3.61 3.19
N ILE A 97 11.74 -3.88 4.00
CA ILE A 97 10.35 -4.00 3.54
C ILE A 97 9.50 -2.93 4.21
N HIS A 98 8.82 -2.16 3.38
CA HIS A 98 7.79 -1.21 3.77
C HIS A 98 6.43 -1.81 3.48
N TYR A 99 5.58 -1.92 4.51
CA TYR A 99 4.21 -2.41 4.35
C TYR A 99 3.23 -1.24 4.47
N ALA A 100 2.21 -1.25 3.62
CA ALA A 100 0.98 -0.49 3.82
C ALA A 100 -0.16 -1.48 4.02
N THR A 101 -0.54 -1.67 5.28
CA THR A 101 -1.61 -2.60 5.67
C THR A 101 -2.91 -1.81 5.83
N PRO A 102 -3.99 -2.19 5.12
CA PRO A 102 -5.26 -1.51 5.26
C PRO A 102 -5.76 -1.62 6.70
N ARG A 103 -6.22 -0.48 7.22
CA ARG A 103 -6.96 -0.45 8.47
C ARG A 103 -8.40 -0.84 8.19
N LYS A 104 -9.11 -1.26 9.24
CA LYS A 104 -10.56 -1.24 9.25
C LYS A 104 -10.99 0.23 9.19
N GLY A 105 -11.01 0.81 8.01
CA GLY A 105 -11.78 2.02 7.78
C GLY A 105 -13.23 1.71 8.11
N LYS A 106 -13.95 2.65 8.73
CA LYS A 106 -15.39 2.71 8.49
C LYS A 106 -15.51 2.68 6.97
N SER A 107 -16.33 1.78 6.40
CA SER A 107 -16.62 1.85 4.97
C SER A 107 -16.89 3.31 4.63
N PRO A 108 -16.51 3.83 3.45
CA PRO A 108 -17.26 4.94 2.91
C PRO A 108 -18.70 4.50 3.05
N GLN A 109 -19.43 5.15 3.94
CA GLN A 109 -20.87 5.08 3.94
C GLN A 109 -21.22 5.63 2.55
N VAL A 110 -21.24 4.76 1.54
CA VAL A 110 -22.54 4.55 0.93
C VAL A 110 -23.39 4.21 2.14
N ASP A 111 -24.05 5.23 2.66
CA ASP A 111 -25.34 5.06 3.26
C ASP A 111 -26.08 4.26 2.19
N ALA A 112 -25.96 2.93 2.26
CA ALA A 112 -27.01 2.08 1.81
C ALA A 112 -28.22 2.73 2.45
N ILE A 113 -29.06 3.34 1.61
CA ILE A 113 -30.36 3.82 2.02
C ILE A 113 -30.93 2.66 2.82
N ASP A 114 -30.96 2.85 4.13
CA ASP A 114 -31.27 1.78 5.05
C ASP A 114 -32.79 1.64 5.03
N TRP A 115 -33.27 0.83 4.09
CA TRP A 115 -34.67 0.43 4.02
C TRP A 115 -35.09 -0.37 5.28
N SER A 116 -34.18 -0.71 6.20
CA SER A 116 -34.52 -1.33 7.50
C SER A 116 -35.15 -0.37 8.51
N LYS A 117 -35.20 0.93 8.21
CA LYS A 117 -36.06 1.88 8.94
C LYS A 117 -37.51 1.92 8.48
N GLY A 118 -37.92 1.01 7.58
CA GLY A 118 -39.33 0.66 7.39
C GLY A 118 -39.86 -0.16 8.57
N LYS A 119 -40.08 0.47 9.73
CA LYS A 119 -40.86 -0.13 10.82
C LYS A 119 -42.34 -0.12 10.44
N GLU A 120 -42.77 -1.09 9.65
CA GLU A 120 -44.17 -1.53 9.72
C GLU A 120 -44.24 -2.79 10.57
N ILE A 121 -44.43 -2.57 11.87
CA ILE A 121 -44.83 -3.61 12.80
C ILE A 121 -46.35 -3.75 12.64
N LEU A 122 -46.81 -4.76 11.92
CA LEU A 122 -48.23 -5.13 11.92
C LEU A 122 -48.55 -5.87 13.22
N CYS A 123 -48.87 -5.10 14.27
CA CYS A 123 -49.55 -5.62 15.44
C CYS A 123 -51.06 -5.60 15.16
N PHE A 124 -51.69 -6.77 14.99
CA PHE A 124 -53.15 -6.85 15.05
C PHE A 124 -53.59 -6.55 16.48
N GLN A 125 -54.43 -5.53 16.64
CA GLN A 125 -55.03 -5.18 17.94
C GLN A 125 -55.79 -6.40 18.48
N ASN A 126 -55.32 -6.94 19.61
CA ASN A 126 -55.98 -7.89 20.52
C ASN A 126 -55.55 -9.37 20.56
N ILE A 127 -54.36 -9.78 20.10
CA ILE A 127 -53.82 -11.11 20.48
C ILE A 127 -52.32 -11.02 20.84
N ILE A 128 -51.96 -11.47 22.05
CA ILE A 128 -50.60 -11.50 22.62
C ILE A 128 -49.76 -12.58 21.94
N TRP A 129 -49.49 -12.46 20.64
CA TRP A 129 -48.51 -13.29 19.92
C TRP A 129 -47.79 -12.44 18.88
N CYS A 130 -46.67 -11.83 19.26
CA CYS A 130 -45.68 -11.33 18.29
C CYS A 130 -44.81 -12.52 17.89
N ILE A 131 -45.00 -13.07 16.69
CA ILE A 131 -44.12 -14.13 16.18
C ILE A 131 -42.84 -13.48 15.63
N PRO A 132 -41.65 -13.78 16.18
CA PRO A 132 -40.40 -13.33 15.59
C PRO A 132 -40.10 -14.23 14.38
N LEU A 133 -40.44 -13.77 13.18
CA LEU A 133 -40.03 -14.43 11.95
C LEU A 133 -38.60 -14.00 11.60
N GLY A 134 -37.61 -14.82 11.99
CA GLY A 134 -36.29 -14.78 11.34
C GLY A 134 -35.10 -14.95 12.27
N ASN A 135 -34.20 -15.84 11.86
CA ASN A 135 -32.90 -16.10 12.49
C ASN A 135 -31.98 -14.87 12.41
N TRP A 136 -31.46 -14.45 13.56
CA TRP A 136 -30.44 -13.41 13.67
C TRP A 136 -29.08 -13.99 13.24
N GLN A 137 -28.70 -13.80 11.98
CA GLN A 137 -27.33 -14.03 11.52
C GLN A 137 -26.43 -12.94 12.10
N LYS A 138 -25.86 -13.20 13.27
CA LYS A 138 -24.78 -12.39 13.83
C LYS A 138 -23.50 -12.72 13.06
N LYS A 139 -22.93 -11.70 12.39
CA LYS A 139 -21.50 -11.45 12.10
C LYS A 139 -21.34 -10.93 10.67
N ASP A 140 -21.57 -9.63 10.50
CA ASP A 140 -21.10 -8.93 9.31
C ASP A 140 -19.57 -8.97 9.29
N GLU A 141 -19.03 -9.90 8.53
CA GLU A 141 -17.63 -9.88 8.13
C GLU A 141 -17.45 -8.62 7.27
N ILE A 142 -16.91 -7.55 7.86
CA ILE A 142 -16.64 -6.29 7.16
C ILE A 142 -15.73 -6.63 5.96
N LYS A 143 -16.31 -6.61 4.75
CA LYS A 143 -15.55 -6.88 3.53
C LYS A 143 -14.53 -5.75 3.34
N PRO A 144 -13.22 -6.05 3.28
CA PRO A 144 -12.24 -5.02 3.02
C PRO A 144 -12.50 -4.39 1.65
N ILE A 145 -12.45 -3.07 1.60
CA ILE A 145 -12.56 -2.29 0.36
C ILE A 145 -11.16 -2.01 -0.20
N PHE A 146 -10.18 -1.88 0.71
CA PHE A 146 -8.81 -1.53 0.39
C PHE A 146 -7.90 -2.75 0.17
N LYS A 147 -6.96 -2.61 -0.77
CA LYS A 147 -5.88 -3.57 -1.01
C LYS A 147 -4.67 -3.23 -0.14
N GLY A 148 -3.88 -4.25 0.20
CA GLY A 148 -2.61 -4.05 0.88
C GLY A 148 -1.44 -4.00 -0.09
N TYR A 149 -0.36 -3.35 0.34
CA TYR A 149 0.86 -3.16 -0.45
C TYR A 149 2.11 -3.48 0.37
N ALA A 150 3.11 -4.04 -0.30
CA ALA A 150 4.45 -4.26 0.25
C ALA A 150 5.49 -3.77 -0.76
N SER A 151 6.43 -2.93 -0.32
CA SER A 151 7.59 -2.52 -1.09
C SER A 151 8.84 -3.12 -0.46
N MET A 152 9.65 -3.83 -1.23
CA MET A 152 10.94 -4.34 -0.77
C MET A 152 12.06 -3.63 -1.50
N VAL A 153 13.02 -3.11 -0.74
CA VAL A 153 14.27 -2.50 -1.20
C VAL A 153 15.41 -3.47 -0.91
N VAL A 154 16.26 -3.71 -1.90
CA VAL A 154 17.31 -4.73 -1.87
C VAL A 154 18.59 -4.14 -2.46
N PHE A 155 19.75 -4.64 -2.05
CA PHE A 155 21.02 -4.31 -2.70
C PHE A 155 21.19 -5.10 -4.00
N VAL A 156 21.76 -4.46 -5.01
CA VAL A 156 22.08 -5.05 -6.31
C VAL A 156 23.40 -4.48 -6.81
N SER A 157 24.07 -5.17 -7.72
CA SER A 157 25.18 -4.56 -8.47
C SER A 157 24.64 -3.54 -9.47
N GLY A 158 25.20 -2.33 -9.44
CA GLY A 158 24.91 -1.24 -10.37
C GLY A 158 25.59 -1.43 -11.71
N ASN A 159 26.89 -1.72 -11.67
CA ASN A 159 27.68 -2.09 -12.83
C ASN A 159 28.52 -3.33 -12.49
N LEU A 160 28.44 -4.33 -13.38
CA LEU A 160 29.09 -5.63 -13.22
C LEU A 160 30.62 -5.52 -13.22
N ASP A 161 31.17 -4.47 -13.85
CA ASP A 161 32.62 -4.28 -13.97
C ASP A 161 33.22 -3.50 -12.79
N THR A 162 32.47 -2.58 -12.18
CA THR A 162 32.96 -1.73 -11.08
C THR A 162 32.52 -2.23 -9.69
N GLN A 163 31.73 -3.30 -9.63
CA GLN A 163 31.14 -3.85 -8.40
C GLN A 163 30.45 -2.78 -7.52
N GLU A 164 29.94 -1.71 -8.15
CA GLU A 164 29.31 -0.62 -7.43
C GLU A 164 27.99 -1.09 -6.84
N VAL A 165 27.84 -0.97 -5.52
CA VAL A 165 26.61 -1.35 -4.83
C VAL A 165 25.54 -0.32 -5.15
N GLN A 166 24.46 -0.79 -5.76
CA GLN A 166 23.24 -0.04 -5.98
C GLN A 166 22.07 -0.68 -5.23
N THR A 167 20.92 -0.05 -5.30
CA THR A 167 19.69 -0.56 -4.69
C THR A 167 18.57 -0.66 -5.72
N ALA A 168 17.79 -1.74 -5.64
CA ALA A 168 16.57 -1.93 -6.43
C ALA A 168 15.36 -2.01 -5.49
N HIS A 169 14.16 -1.72 -6.01
CA HIS A 169 12.93 -1.86 -5.22
C HIS A 169 11.77 -2.41 -6.04
N LEU A 170 10.97 -3.28 -5.42
CA LEU A 170 9.77 -3.89 -6.00
C LEU A 170 8.56 -3.61 -5.12
N ILE A 171 7.47 -3.13 -5.73
CA ILE A 171 6.18 -2.92 -5.07
C ILE A 171 5.19 -4.00 -5.51
N CYS A 172 4.63 -4.71 -4.53
CA CYS A 172 3.60 -5.73 -4.69
C CYS A 172 2.26 -5.26 -4.10
N GLU A 173 1.17 -5.42 -4.84
CA GLU A 173 -0.21 -5.18 -4.39
C GLU A 173 -0.96 -6.51 -4.23
N THR A 174 -1.89 -6.57 -3.28
CA THR A 174 -2.77 -7.75 -3.14
C THR A 174 -3.79 -7.80 -4.28
N ARG A 175 -4.05 -8.99 -4.81
CA ARG A 175 -5.04 -9.19 -5.89
C ARG A 175 -6.47 -8.93 -5.41
N LYS A 176 -6.74 -9.24 -4.15
CA LYS A 176 -8.03 -9.01 -3.47
C LYS A 176 -7.83 -7.99 -2.34
N PRO A 177 -8.86 -7.21 -2.01
CA PRO A 177 -8.87 -6.43 -0.78
C PRO A 177 -8.61 -7.31 0.45
N THR A 178 -7.90 -6.78 1.43
CA THR A 178 -7.53 -7.53 2.64
C THR A 178 -7.27 -6.57 3.80
N LEU A 179 -7.59 -7.00 5.02
CA LEU A 179 -7.16 -6.33 6.26
C LEU A 179 -5.86 -6.92 6.80
N LYS A 180 -5.41 -8.04 6.25
CA LYS A 180 -4.18 -8.71 6.68
C LYS A 180 -2.97 -8.04 6.04
N ARG A 181 -1.87 -8.00 6.79
CA ARG A 181 -0.57 -7.57 6.27
C ARG A 181 -0.24 -8.39 5.00
N PRO A 182 0.12 -7.74 3.88
CA PRO A 182 0.52 -8.44 2.67
C PRO A 182 1.73 -9.36 2.91
N PRO A 183 1.83 -10.48 2.18
CA PRO A 183 3.00 -11.33 2.24
C PRO A 183 4.24 -10.59 1.72
N LYS A 184 5.41 -10.93 2.27
CA LYS A 184 6.70 -10.37 1.84
C LYS A 184 7.05 -10.80 0.40
N PRO A 185 7.68 -9.93 -0.41
CA PRO A 185 8.30 -10.33 -1.67
C PRO A 185 9.30 -11.47 -1.48
N ILE A 186 9.46 -12.31 -2.51
CA ILE A 186 10.30 -13.52 -2.45
C ILE A 186 11.37 -13.50 -3.54
N PHE A 187 12.53 -14.07 -3.24
CA PHE A 187 13.56 -14.31 -4.24
C PHE A 187 13.42 -15.73 -4.80
N LYS A 188 13.14 -15.85 -6.10
CA LYS A 188 13.03 -17.14 -6.78
C LYS A 188 13.64 -17.05 -8.17
N ASN A 189 14.42 -18.05 -8.57
CA ASN A 189 15.07 -18.12 -9.88
C ASN A 189 15.83 -16.83 -10.23
N ASN A 190 16.65 -16.33 -9.29
CA ASN A 190 17.47 -15.12 -9.44
C ASN A 190 16.65 -13.84 -9.70
N THR A 191 15.36 -13.88 -9.39
CA THR A 191 14.43 -12.78 -9.62
C THR A 191 13.71 -12.47 -8.32
N LEU A 192 13.68 -11.20 -7.94
CA LEU A 192 12.85 -10.70 -6.86
C LEU A 192 11.41 -10.58 -7.37
N MET A 193 10.48 -11.35 -6.81
CA MET A 193 9.12 -11.52 -7.31
C MET A 193 8.08 -11.23 -6.23
N CYS A 194 6.88 -10.87 -6.68
CA CYS A 194 5.71 -10.83 -5.80
C CYS A 194 5.18 -12.26 -5.56
N PRO A 195 4.88 -12.65 -4.30
CA PRO A 195 4.38 -13.98 -3.96
C PRO A 195 2.95 -14.21 -4.48
N THR A 196 2.47 -15.45 -4.34
CA THR A 196 1.11 -15.81 -4.73
C THR A 196 0.06 -14.94 -4.01
N GLY A 197 -1.03 -14.64 -4.70
CA GLY A 197 -2.07 -13.73 -4.19
C GLY A 197 -1.74 -12.23 -4.34
N THR A 198 -0.53 -11.88 -4.79
CA THR A 198 -0.13 -10.49 -5.09
C THR A 198 0.25 -10.31 -6.57
N LYS A 199 0.41 -9.06 -7.00
CA LYS A 199 0.90 -8.68 -8.34
C LYS A 199 1.78 -7.43 -8.24
N GLY A 200 2.71 -7.26 -9.17
CA GLY A 200 3.57 -6.07 -9.22
C GLY A 200 2.78 -4.82 -9.65
N TYR A 201 3.05 -3.68 -9.02
CA TYR A 201 2.37 -2.42 -9.33
C TYR A 201 2.80 -1.82 -10.68
N ARG A 202 4.11 -1.65 -10.93
CA ARG A 202 4.63 -0.97 -12.13
C ARG A 202 4.54 -1.78 -13.42
N ASN A 203 4.64 -3.11 -13.34
CA ASN A 203 4.84 -3.92 -14.55
C ASN A 203 3.86 -5.10 -14.57
N LYS A 204 2.71 -4.90 -15.22
CA LYS A 204 1.70 -5.96 -15.40
C LYS A 204 2.24 -7.16 -16.19
N LYS A 205 3.33 -6.99 -16.95
CA LYS A 205 3.93 -7.99 -17.86
C LYS A 205 5.26 -8.59 -17.38
N SER A 206 5.92 -8.02 -16.36
CA SER A 206 7.18 -8.56 -15.85
C SER A 206 7.01 -9.10 -14.43
N PRO A 207 7.44 -10.35 -14.15
CA PRO A 207 7.16 -11.03 -12.89
C PRO A 207 8.05 -10.59 -11.72
N GLY A 208 8.97 -9.64 -11.93
CA GLY A 208 9.92 -9.22 -10.90
C GLY A 208 11.16 -8.52 -11.42
N ILE A 209 12.13 -8.30 -10.54
CA ILE A 209 13.45 -7.70 -10.84
C ILE A 209 14.48 -8.82 -10.93
N LYS A 210 15.04 -9.03 -12.12
CA LYS A 210 16.08 -10.06 -12.33
C LYS A 210 17.42 -9.52 -11.86
N ILE A 211 18.05 -10.21 -10.92
CA ILE A 211 19.39 -9.90 -10.45
C ILE A 211 20.37 -10.51 -11.44
N ARG A 212 21.29 -9.71 -11.99
CA ARG A 212 22.27 -10.17 -12.98
C ARG A 212 23.54 -10.69 -12.34
N ASP A 213 23.96 -10.04 -11.27
CA ASP A 213 25.16 -10.34 -10.52
C ASP A 213 25.06 -11.68 -9.79
N ARG A 214 26.09 -12.52 -9.93
CA ARG A 214 26.09 -13.89 -9.39
C ARG A 214 26.28 -13.90 -7.88
N ASP A 215 27.09 -13.00 -7.34
CA ASP A 215 27.39 -12.94 -5.91
C ASP A 215 26.15 -12.49 -5.14
N TRP A 216 25.43 -11.48 -5.64
CA TRP A 216 24.13 -11.10 -5.09
C TRP A 216 23.06 -12.19 -5.26
N GLN A 217 23.09 -12.99 -6.34
CA GLN A 217 22.17 -14.14 -6.45
C GLN A 217 22.43 -15.17 -5.34
N LEU A 218 23.68 -15.53 -5.11
CA LEU A 218 24.09 -16.46 -4.05
C LEU A 218 23.78 -15.90 -2.66
N ALA A 219 23.97 -14.60 -2.46
CA ALA A 219 23.61 -13.87 -1.24
C ALA A 219 22.13 -14.02 -0.87
N TYR A 220 21.22 -13.75 -1.81
CA TYR A 220 19.79 -13.87 -1.53
C TYR A 220 19.31 -15.31 -1.43
N GLN A 221 19.91 -16.23 -2.20
CA GLN A 221 19.58 -17.65 -2.12
C GLN A 221 19.99 -18.25 -0.76
N SER A 222 21.21 -17.96 -0.30
CA SER A 222 21.71 -18.41 1.01
C SER A 222 20.86 -17.84 2.14
N PHE A 223 20.54 -16.55 2.10
CA PHE A 223 19.66 -15.95 3.10
C PHE A 223 18.26 -16.59 3.13
N ASN A 224 17.67 -16.86 1.96
CA ASN A 224 16.37 -17.54 1.89
C ASN A 224 16.44 -18.96 2.48
N LEU A 225 17.55 -19.69 2.31
CA LEU A 225 17.77 -21.00 2.96
C LEU A 225 17.86 -20.88 4.49
N ALA A 226 18.49 -19.82 4.99
CA ALA A 226 18.54 -19.55 6.43
C ALA A 226 17.14 -19.27 6.99
N GLU A 227 16.33 -18.48 6.30
CA GLU A 227 14.94 -18.21 6.68
C GLU A 227 14.05 -19.47 6.67
N THR A 228 14.37 -20.49 5.86
CA THR A 228 13.66 -21.78 5.85
C THR A 228 14.17 -22.79 6.87
N GLY A 229 15.20 -22.45 7.65
CA GLY A 229 15.79 -23.32 8.68
C GLY A 229 16.94 -24.21 8.21
N GLU A 230 17.38 -24.10 6.95
CA GLU A 230 18.50 -24.87 6.40
C GLU A 230 19.84 -24.11 6.57
N ARG A 231 20.20 -23.79 7.82
CA ARG A 231 21.33 -22.90 8.14
C ARG A 231 22.68 -23.39 7.62
N ASP A 232 23.00 -24.67 7.79
CA ASP A 232 24.31 -25.20 7.36
C ASP A 232 24.52 -25.05 5.85
N ARG A 233 23.47 -25.30 5.07
CA ARG A 233 23.47 -25.11 3.61
C ARG A 233 23.56 -23.63 3.25
N ALA A 234 22.90 -22.76 4.01
CA ALA A 234 22.99 -21.31 3.83
C ALA A 234 24.43 -20.82 4.00
N LEU A 235 25.12 -21.25 5.07
CA LEU A 235 26.51 -20.87 5.32
C LEU A 235 27.47 -21.41 4.25
N GLN A 236 27.31 -22.67 3.85
CA GLN A 236 28.10 -23.26 2.76
C GLN A 236 27.95 -22.46 1.47
N LEU A 237 26.73 -22.06 1.12
CA LEU A 237 26.46 -21.27 -0.07
C LEU A 237 27.02 -19.85 0.05
N ALA A 238 26.89 -19.21 1.21
CA ALA A 238 27.43 -17.87 1.47
C ALA A 238 28.96 -17.82 1.30
N ASN A 239 29.67 -18.83 1.80
CA ASN A 239 31.14 -18.92 1.68
C ASN A 239 31.65 -19.15 0.23
N THR A 240 30.75 -19.36 -0.74
CA THR A 240 31.14 -19.46 -2.18
C THR A 240 31.15 -18.12 -2.90
N ILE A 241 30.70 -17.05 -2.23
CA ILE A 241 30.66 -15.69 -2.76
C ILE A 241 32.09 -15.15 -2.88
N LYS A 242 32.42 -14.50 -4.01
CA LYS A 242 33.77 -13.98 -4.24
C LYS A 242 33.99 -12.60 -3.68
N ASP A 243 32.98 -11.74 -3.77
CA ASP A 243 33.02 -10.40 -3.19
C ASP A 243 32.94 -10.48 -1.66
N THR A 244 34.05 -10.17 -1.00
CA THR A 244 34.19 -10.18 0.46
C THR A 244 33.16 -9.27 1.13
N LYS A 245 32.83 -8.12 0.53
CA LYS A 245 31.82 -7.21 1.10
C LYS A 245 30.43 -7.85 1.08
N VAL A 246 30.10 -8.55 0.01
CA VAL A 246 28.81 -9.25 -0.12
C VAL A 246 28.76 -10.45 0.83
N GLU A 247 29.84 -11.22 0.90
CA GLU A 247 29.99 -12.36 1.81
C GLU A 247 29.74 -11.95 3.27
N GLU A 248 30.48 -10.96 3.78
CA GLU A 248 30.33 -10.48 5.17
C GLU A 248 28.90 -10.04 5.48
N LYS A 249 28.26 -9.33 4.53
CA LYS A 249 26.88 -8.85 4.68
C LYS A 249 25.87 -9.98 4.81
N VAL A 250 26.06 -11.04 4.02
CA VAL A 250 25.20 -12.22 4.02
C VAL A 250 25.38 -13.03 5.29
N LEU A 251 26.63 -13.25 5.71
CA LEU A 251 26.93 -13.96 6.95
C LEU A 251 26.35 -13.22 8.17
N GLY A 252 26.49 -11.90 8.21
CA GLY A 252 25.85 -11.06 9.23
C GLY A 252 24.32 -11.16 9.20
N ALA A 253 23.72 -11.26 8.02
CA ALA A 253 22.28 -11.45 7.87
C ALA A 253 21.82 -12.83 8.36
N ILE A 254 22.52 -13.90 7.98
CA ILE A 254 22.22 -15.28 8.43
C ILE A 254 22.29 -15.37 9.95
N ALA A 255 23.28 -14.73 10.57
CA ALA A 255 23.41 -14.67 12.03
C ALA A 255 22.24 -13.93 12.70
N ALA A 256 21.64 -12.93 12.04
CA ALA A 256 20.52 -12.15 12.57
C ALA A 256 19.17 -12.90 12.56
N VAL A 257 19.03 -14.00 11.79
CA VAL A 257 17.78 -14.78 11.71
C VAL A 257 17.48 -15.57 13.00
N GLU A 258 18.48 -15.82 13.85
CA GLU A 258 18.36 -16.64 15.06
C GLU A 258 17.91 -15.89 16.33
N LYS A 259 17.67 -14.57 16.25
CA LYS A 259 17.21 -13.75 17.38
C LYS A 259 15.75 -13.36 17.23
#